data_AF-A0A662I9J7-F1
#
_entry.id   AF-A0A662I9J7-F1
#
_cell.length_a   1.000
_cell.length_b   1.000
_cell.length_c   1.000
_cell.angle_alpha   90.00
_cell.angle_beta   90.00
_cell.angle_gamma   90.00
#
_symmetry.space_group_name_H-M   'P 1'
#
loop_
_entity.id
_entity.type
_entity.pdbx_description
1 polymer ?
#
loop_
_entity_poly.entity_id
_entity_poly.type
_entity_poly.pdbx_seq_one_letter_code
_entity_poly.pdbx_strand_id
1 'polypeptide(L)'
;MGCERAAWAEAAGHGCWHLRAVKKMLANVEGLIEQGYTRAWATTFRYGDRWTWEGHRRAVRLPVGPIIRCRGAEPVVWAGDGSEEWPVVLRRRSGGLGVVMMCVTKCPGLLLEYPEPVRQALRDIAAEYTGVRVAARVGPLSNVSIYLYSDGHLLVMNHNSYSLVIEVDYRKARFSGKPRVVGGQAKLGELAEEMFLLELPGRSYGIIECA
;
A
#
# COMPACT_ATOMS: atom_id res chain seq x y z
N MET A 1 19.35 -8.35 41.81
CA MET A 1 19.10 -6.90 41.98
C MET A 1 18.49 -6.26 40.71
N GLY A 2 17.44 -6.84 40.12
CA GLY A 2 16.83 -6.33 38.87
C GLY A 2 15.35 -5.97 38.97
N CYS A 3 14.68 -6.32 40.08
CA CYS A 3 13.23 -6.15 40.23
C CYS A 3 12.84 -4.79 40.87
N GLU A 4 13.75 -4.15 41.62
CA GLU A 4 13.44 -2.93 42.38
C GLU A 4 13.49 -1.64 41.54
N ARG A 5 14.19 -1.63 40.39
CA ARG A 5 14.27 -0.44 39.52
C ARG A 5 13.04 -0.22 38.64
N ALA A 6 12.25 -1.27 38.38
CA ALA A 6 11.01 -1.15 37.60
C ALA A 6 9.86 -0.55 38.43
N ALA A 7 9.79 -0.86 39.73
CA ALA A 7 8.77 -0.34 40.64
C ALA A 7 8.91 1.17 40.89
N TRP A 8 10.14 1.69 40.94
CA TRP A 8 10.40 3.12 41.11
C TRP A 8 9.92 3.98 39.93
N ALA A 9 9.94 3.45 38.70
CA ALA A 9 9.49 4.16 37.51
C ALA A 9 7.95 4.24 37.41
N GLU A 10 7.23 3.24 37.91
CA GLU A 10 5.75 3.26 37.98
C GLU A 10 5.24 4.16 39.12
N ALA A 11 5.94 4.19 40.27
CA ALA A 11 5.58 5.04 41.42
C ALA A 11 5.81 6.55 41.17
N ALA A 12 6.77 6.91 40.31
CA ALA A 12 7.13 8.31 40.03
C ALA A 12 6.26 9.00 38.94
N GLY A 13 5.19 8.36 38.46
CA GLY A 13 4.27 8.99 37.48
C GLY A 13 4.85 9.19 36.07
N HIS A 14 6.08 8.74 35.82
CA HIS A 14 6.78 8.81 34.52
C HIS A 14 6.43 7.65 33.58
N GLY A 15 5.20 7.16 33.62
CA GLY A 15 4.72 6.21 32.61
C GLY A 15 4.76 6.85 31.23
N CYS A 16 5.59 6.33 30.32
CA CYS A 16 5.65 6.76 28.92
C CYS A 16 4.22 6.89 28.37
N TRP A 17 3.90 8.04 27.76
CA TRP A 17 2.56 8.34 27.24
C TRP A 17 2.04 7.23 26.31
N HIS A 18 2.94 6.59 25.55
CA HIS A 18 2.63 5.43 24.72
C HIS A 18 2.11 4.22 25.53
N LEU A 19 2.71 3.89 26.67
CA LEU A 19 2.27 2.76 27.50
C LEU A 19 0.90 3.01 28.13
N ARG A 20 0.62 4.26 28.53
CA ARG A 20 -0.72 4.65 29.03
C ARG A 20 -1.77 4.61 27.94
N ALA A 21 -1.45 5.09 26.73
CA ALA A 21 -2.34 5.02 25.58
C ALA A 21 -2.62 3.57 25.16
N VAL A 22 -1.61 2.70 25.17
CA VAL A 22 -1.75 1.27 24.87
C VAL A 22 -2.58 0.54 25.94
N LYS A 23 -2.34 0.76 27.24
CA LYS A 23 -3.16 0.17 28.31
C LYS A 23 -4.64 0.59 28.21
N LYS A 24 -4.89 1.87 27.91
CA LYS A 24 -6.26 2.40 27.72
C LYS A 24 -6.93 1.82 26.46
N MET A 25 -6.16 1.64 25.39
CA MET A 25 -6.63 0.97 24.18
C MET A 25 -6.98 -0.51 24.45
N LEU A 26 -6.13 -1.24 25.18
CA LEU A 26 -6.37 -2.65 25.52
C LEU A 26 -7.62 -2.84 26.39
N ALA A 27 -7.83 -2.00 27.40
CA ALA A 27 -9.04 -2.04 28.23
C ALA A 27 -10.31 -1.74 27.42
N ASN A 28 -10.23 -0.83 26.43
CA ASN A 28 -11.33 -0.58 25.51
C ASN A 28 -11.57 -1.78 24.57
N VAL A 29 -10.51 -2.51 24.17
CA VAL A 29 -10.62 -3.73 23.37
C VAL A 29 -11.33 -4.84 24.14
N GLU A 30 -11.00 -5.06 25.42
CA GLU A 30 -11.66 -6.06 26.26
C GLU A 30 -13.15 -5.75 26.45
N GLY A 31 -13.52 -4.49 26.72
CA GLY A 31 -14.93 -4.08 26.77
C GLY A 31 -15.67 -4.15 25.42
N LEU A 32 -14.95 -4.02 24.30
CA LEU A 32 -15.50 -4.18 22.94
C LEU A 32 -15.72 -5.64 22.55
N ILE A 33 -14.93 -6.58 23.09
CA ILE A 33 -15.11 -8.02 22.86
C ILE A 33 -16.45 -8.49 23.45
N GLU A 34 -16.84 -7.99 24.62
CA GLU A 34 -18.11 -8.33 25.26
C GLU A 34 -19.34 -7.71 24.56
N GLN A 35 -19.17 -6.60 23.83
CA GLN A 35 -20.26 -5.89 23.14
C GLN A 35 -20.30 -6.14 21.61
N GLY A 36 -19.29 -6.76 21.03
CA GLY A 36 -18.88 -6.53 19.63
C GLY A 36 -19.36 -7.49 18.53
N TYR A 37 -20.23 -8.46 18.81
CA TYR A 37 -20.67 -9.40 17.75
C TYR A 37 -21.93 -8.95 16.97
N THR A 38 -22.65 -7.92 17.44
CA THR A 38 -23.96 -7.53 16.87
C THR A 38 -23.90 -6.41 15.82
N ARG A 39 -22.77 -5.73 15.65
CA ARG A 39 -22.58 -4.68 14.65
C ARG A 39 -21.19 -4.82 14.03
N ALA A 40 -21.09 -5.60 12.97
CA ALA A 40 -19.86 -5.67 12.19
C ALA A 40 -20.09 -5.02 10.83
N TRP A 41 -19.31 -4.00 10.54
CA TRP A 41 -19.34 -3.28 9.26
C TRP A 41 -18.12 -3.70 8.43
N ALA A 42 -18.28 -3.74 7.10
CA ALA A 42 -17.19 -4.05 6.19
C ALA A 42 -16.16 -2.90 6.23
N THR A 43 -14.87 -3.24 6.14
CA THR A 43 -13.83 -2.22 6.05
C THR A 43 -13.84 -1.66 4.63
N THR A 44 -13.98 -0.35 4.49
CA THR A 44 -13.91 0.34 3.20
C THR A 44 -12.54 0.95 3.00
N PHE A 45 -12.07 0.98 1.75
CA PHE A 45 -10.85 1.67 1.36
C PHE A 45 -11.13 2.63 0.22
N ARG A 46 -10.60 3.84 0.35
CA ARG A 46 -10.70 4.89 -0.68
C ARG A 46 -9.32 5.33 -1.13
N TYR A 47 -9.11 5.26 -2.44
CA TYR A 47 -7.90 5.71 -3.12
C TYR A 47 -8.29 6.50 -4.37
N GLY A 48 -8.05 7.82 -4.34
CA GLY A 48 -8.65 8.75 -5.31
C GLY A 48 -10.17 8.64 -5.30
N ASP A 49 -10.78 8.48 -6.48
CA ASP A 49 -12.23 8.27 -6.66
C ASP A 49 -12.64 6.79 -6.54
N ARG A 50 -11.69 5.88 -6.32
CA ARG A 50 -11.96 4.44 -6.25
C ARG A 50 -12.28 4.03 -4.83
N TRP A 51 -13.33 3.21 -4.71
CA TRP A 51 -13.78 2.62 -3.44
C TRP A 51 -13.75 1.10 -3.54
N THR A 52 -13.24 0.44 -2.51
CA THR A 52 -13.35 -1.01 -2.38
C THR A 52 -13.85 -1.41 -1.00
N TRP A 53 -14.47 -2.59 -0.96
CA TRP A 53 -14.98 -3.22 0.24
C TRP A 53 -14.15 -4.48 0.47
N GLU A 54 -13.48 -4.60 1.61
CA GLU A 54 -12.79 -5.84 1.97
C GLU A 54 -13.45 -6.52 3.17
N GLY A 55 -13.69 -7.81 2.97
CA GLY A 55 -14.76 -8.60 3.58
C GLY A 55 -14.45 -9.23 4.93
N HIS A 56 -13.69 -8.55 5.80
CA HIS A 56 -13.60 -8.97 7.20
C HIS A 56 -14.43 -8.04 8.07
N ARG A 57 -15.49 -8.63 8.64
CA ARG A 57 -16.36 -8.04 9.67
C ARG A 57 -15.51 -7.68 10.88
N ARG A 58 -15.27 -6.38 11.12
CA ARG A 58 -14.61 -5.91 12.35
C ARG A 58 -15.66 -5.35 13.30
N ALA A 59 -15.41 -5.50 14.60
CA ALA A 59 -16.16 -4.76 15.61
C ALA A 59 -16.00 -3.26 15.33
N VAL A 60 -17.12 -2.53 15.28
CA VAL A 60 -17.12 -1.06 15.10
C VAL A 60 -16.19 -0.44 16.13
N ARG A 61 -15.42 0.59 15.75
CA ARG A 61 -14.47 1.35 16.61
C ARG A 61 -13.06 0.75 16.81
N LEU A 62 -12.69 -0.34 16.14
CA LEU A 62 -11.29 -0.77 16.11
C LEU A 62 -10.53 -0.06 14.99
N PRO A 63 -9.52 0.78 15.29
CA PRO A 63 -8.82 1.53 14.26
C PRO A 63 -8.05 0.60 13.32
N VAL A 64 -8.05 0.93 12.02
CA VAL A 64 -7.41 0.17 10.94
C VAL A 64 -5.87 0.17 11.03
N GLY A 65 -5.31 0.96 11.94
CA GLY A 65 -3.89 1.18 12.14
C GLY A 65 -3.67 2.08 13.35
N PRO A 66 -2.43 2.25 13.84
CA PRO A 66 -2.12 3.44 14.62
C PRO A 66 -2.47 4.68 13.78
N ILE A 67 -3.37 5.53 14.26
CA ILE A 67 -3.74 6.76 13.55
C ILE A 67 -2.65 7.80 13.83
N ILE A 68 -1.79 8.04 12.85
CA ILE A 68 -0.71 9.02 12.96
C ILE A 68 -1.19 10.35 12.39
N ARG A 69 -1.09 11.43 13.18
CA ARG A 69 -1.23 12.80 12.69
C ARG A 69 0.16 13.36 12.42
N CYS A 70 0.51 13.51 11.14
CA CYS A 70 1.77 14.15 10.73
C CYS A 70 1.48 15.50 10.08
N ARG A 71 1.97 16.59 10.68
CA ARG A 71 1.73 17.95 10.18
C ARG A 71 2.35 18.13 8.80
N GLY A 72 1.54 18.59 7.85
CA GLY A 72 1.96 18.80 6.46
C GLY A 72 2.07 17.50 5.64
N ALA A 73 1.57 16.37 6.14
CA ALA A 73 1.38 15.17 5.34
C ALA A 73 -0.05 15.15 4.76
N GLU A 74 -0.17 14.77 3.50
CA GLU A 74 -1.43 14.59 2.78
C GLU A 74 -1.87 13.12 2.86
N PRO A 75 -3.15 12.83 3.15
CA PRO A 75 -3.70 11.49 3.02
C PRO A 75 -3.78 11.03 1.56
N VAL A 76 -3.27 9.83 1.28
CA VAL A 76 -3.34 9.18 -0.04
C VAL A 76 -4.42 8.10 -0.07
N VAL A 77 -4.49 7.29 1.00
CA VAL A 77 -5.49 6.24 1.14
C VAL A 77 -6.20 6.41 2.46
N TRP A 78 -7.52 6.31 2.41
CA TRP A 78 -8.40 6.31 3.57
C TRP A 78 -8.95 4.92 3.80
N ALA A 79 -9.13 4.55 5.06
CA ALA A 79 -9.88 3.37 5.46
C ALA A 79 -11.03 3.79 6.36
N GLY A 80 -12.19 3.15 6.21
CA GLY A 80 -13.36 3.43 7.02
C GLY A 80 -14.06 2.18 7.51
N ASP A 81 -14.93 2.36 8.50
CA ASP A 81 -15.80 1.32 9.07
C ASP A 81 -17.29 1.58 8.81
N GLY A 82 -17.58 2.49 7.87
CA GLY A 82 -18.94 2.94 7.56
C GLY A 82 -19.46 4.06 8.48
N SER A 83 -18.76 4.38 9.57
CA SER A 83 -19.09 5.53 10.45
C SER A 83 -18.03 6.61 10.41
N GLU A 84 -16.74 6.23 10.42
CA GLU A 84 -15.61 7.15 10.39
C GLU A 84 -14.59 6.73 9.31
N GLU A 85 -13.74 7.67 8.90
CA GLU A 85 -12.60 7.44 8.01
C GLU A 85 -11.29 7.88 8.66
N TRP A 86 -10.22 7.12 8.41
CA TRP A 86 -8.88 7.41 8.91
C TRP A 86 -7.85 7.27 7.79
N PRO A 87 -6.82 8.13 7.77
CA PRO A 87 -5.74 8.01 6.79
C PRO A 87 -4.89 6.77 7.11
N VAL A 88 -4.70 5.90 6.13
CA VAL A 88 -3.85 4.69 6.25
C VAL A 88 -2.56 4.81 5.46
N VAL A 89 -2.55 5.60 4.38
CA VAL A 89 -1.33 6.01 3.68
C VAL A 89 -1.27 7.52 3.70
N LEU A 90 -0.14 8.05 4.19
CA LEU A 90 0.16 9.48 4.23
C LEU A 90 1.40 9.74 3.39
N ARG A 91 1.41 10.84 2.65
CA ARG A 91 2.57 11.31 1.89
C ARG A 91 3.00 12.67 2.39
N ARG A 92 4.30 12.90 2.46
CA ARG A 92 4.87 14.22 2.72
C ARG A 92 6.06 14.45 1.80
N ARG A 93 6.12 15.62 1.19
CA ARG A 93 7.29 16.09 0.45
C ARG A 93 8.03 17.12 1.30
N SER A 94 9.33 16.96 1.49
CA SER A 94 10.15 17.90 2.25
C SER A 94 11.59 17.89 1.75
N GLY A 95 12.11 19.04 1.33
CA GLY A 95 13.52 19.20 0.93
C GLY A 95 13.97 18.27 -0.20
N GLY A 96 13.08 17.98 -1.17
CA GLY A 96 13.36 17.02 -2.26
C GLY A 96 13.16 15.55 -1.88
N LEU A 97 12.92 15.24 -0.60
CA LEU A 97 12.60 13.88 -0.13
C LEU A 97 11.08 13.66 -0.12
N GLY A 98 10.64 12.58 -0.75
CA GLY A 98 9.28 12.05 -0.60
C GLY A 98 9.24 10.99 0.49
N VAL A 99 8.49 11.24 1.56
CA VAL A 99 8.25 10.27 2.65
C VAL A 99 6.83 9.75 2.52
N VAL A 100 6.69 8.42 2.46
CA VAL A 100 5.39 7.73 2.52
C VAL A 100 5.31 6.99 3.84
N MET A 101 4.28 7.28 4.63
CA MET A 101 4.00 6.59 5.88
C MET A 101 2.78 5.70 5.70
N MET A 102 2.92 4.45 6.12
CA MET A 102 1.84 3.47 6.08
C MET A 102 1.48 3.08 7.52
N CYS A 103 0.24 3.33 7.89
CA CYS A 103 -0.27 3.08 9.23
C CYS A 103 -0.78 1.63 9.32
N VAL A 104 0.10 0.70 9.69
CA VAL A 104 -0.24 -0.73 9.82
C VAL A 104 -0.49 -1.15 11.26
N THR A 105 -1.53 -1.96 11.53
CA THR A 105 -1.70 -2.58 12.86
C THR A 105 -0.77 -3.77 13.06
N LYS A 106 -0.58 -4.12 14.34
CA LYS A 106 0.19 -5.26 14.84
C LYS A 106 -0.44 -6.64 14.55
N CYS A 107 -1.42 -6.74 13.63
CA CYS A 107 -1.97 -8.01 13.17
C CYS A 107 -1.28 -8.39 11.85
N PRO A 108 -0.22 -9.22 11.86
CA PRO A 108 0.57 -9.52 10.68
C PRO A 108 -0.25 -10.29 9.61
N GLY A 109 -1.34 -10.95 10.01
CA GLY A 109 -2.29 -11.57 9.09
C GLY A 109 -2.99 -10.56 8.16
N LEU A 110 -3.19 -9.31 8.60
CA LEU A 110 -3.74 -8.24 7.75
C LEU A 110 -2.67 -7.64 6.81
N LEU A 111 -1.38 -7.94 7.02
CA LEU A 111 -0.32 -7.59 6.07
C LEU A 111 -0.29 -8.57 4.89
N LEU A 112 -0.79 -9.81 5.06
CA LEU A 112 -1.04 -10.73 3.94
C LEU A 112 -2.22 -10.29 3.09
N GLU A 113 -3.12 -9.50 3.68
CA GLU A 113 -4.27 -8.88 3.04
C GLU A 113 -4.08 -7.36 2.94
N TYR A 114 -2.92 -6.87 2.47
CA TYR A 114 -2.89 -5.46 2.07
C TYR A 114 -4.02 -5.28 1.07
N PRO A 115 -5.02 -4.43 1.37
CA PRO A 115 -6.11 -4.24 0.45
C PRO A 115 -5.54 -3.80 -0.87
N GLU A 116 -6.07 -4.33 -1.96
CA GLU A 116 -5.56 -4.00 -3.28
C GLU A 116 -5.42 -2.47 -3.50
N PRO A 117 -6.31 -1.59 -2.98
CA PRO A 117 -6.12 -0.15 -3.07
C PRO A 117 -4.84 0.38 -2.40
N VAL A 118 -4.43 -0.20 -1.27
CA VAL A 118 -3.20 0.21 -0.58
C VAL A 118 -2.00 -0.20 -1.43
N ARG A 119 -1.98 -1.44 -1.93
CA ARG A 119 -0.92 -1.91 -2.84
C ARG A 119 -0.84 -1.05 -4.09
N GLN A 120 -1.99 -0.72 -4.67
CA GLN A 120 -2.04 0.12 -5.86
C GLN A 120 -1.56 1.54 -5.59
N ALA A 121 -1.96 2.15 -4.47
CA ALA A 121 -1.47 3.48 -4.10
C ALA A 121 0.05 3.51 -3.96
N LEU A 122 0.64 2.48 -3.33
CA LEU A 122 2.09 2.36 -3.21
C LEU A 122 2.78 2.16 -4.57
N ARG A 123 2.20 1.34 -5.46
CA ARG A 123 2.70 1.18 -6.83
C ARG A 123 2.61 2.48 -7.63
N ASP A 124 1.52 3.22 -7.53
CA ASP A 124 1.35 4.49 -8.23
C ASP A 124 2.35 5.54 -7.72
N ILE A 125 2.58 5.61 -6.40
CA ILE A 125 3.62 6.49 -5.84
C ILE A 125 5.01 6.06 -6.34
N ALA A 126 5.32 4.77 -6.37
CA ALA A 126 6.59 4.28 -6.90
C ALA A 126 6.75 4.62 -8.39
N ALA A 127 5.67 4.47 -9.17
CA ALA A 127 5.62 4.78 -10.60
C ALA A 127 5.94 6.26 -10.90
N GLU A 128 5.64 7.19 -9.99
CA GLU A 128 6.03 8.59 -10.16
C GLU A 128 7.56 8.77 -10.27
N TYR A 129 8.34 7.89 -9.64
CA TYR A 129 9.80 7.92 -9.65
C TYR A 129 10.40 6.93 -10.66
N THR A 130 9.83 5.73 -10.79
CA THR A 130 10.35 4.69 -11.68
C THR A 130 9.87 4.84 -13.11
N GLY A 131 8.78 5.58 -13.35
CA GLY A 131 8.14 5.69 -14.66
C GLY A 131 7.33 4.47 -15.06
N VAL A 132 7.22 3.43 -14.21
CA VAL A 132 6.52 2.18 -14.55
C VAL A 132 5.21 2.09 -13.77
N ARG A 133 4.09 2.35 -14.46
CA ARG A 133 2.75 2.38 -13.88
C ARG A 133 1.93 1.18 -14.35
N VAL A 134 1.28 0.49 -13.42
CA VAL A 134 0.38 -0.62 -13.74
C VAL A 134 -1.06 -0.13 -13.80
N ALA A 135 -1.69 -0.32 -14.95
CA ALA A 135 -3.10 -0.07 -15.15
C ALA A 135 -3.86 -1.40 -15.32
N ALA A 136 -4.85 -1.64 -14.45
CA ALA A 136 -5.77 -2.74 -14.64
C ALA A 136 -6.80 -2.36 -15.69
N ARG A 137 -7.06 -3.23 -16.67
CA ARG A 137 -8.27 -3.12 -17.51
C ARG A 137 -9.49 -3.70 -16.81
N VAL A 138 -9.31 -4.77 -16.03
CA VAL A 138 -10.39 -5.47 -15.31
C VAL A 138 -9.81 -6.04 -14.01
N GLY A 139 -10.45 -5.78 -12.86
CA GLY A 139 -10.13 -6.45 -11.60
C GLY A 139 -8.95 -5.89 -10.78
N PRO A 140 -8.70 -6.47 -9.58
CA PRO A 140 -7.70 -6.01 -8.62
C PRO A 140 -6.25 -6.42 -8.97
N LEU A 141 -5.25 -5.52 -8.99
CA LEU A 141 -3.85 -5.83 -9.36
C LEU A 141 -3.05 -6.56 -8.27
N SER A 142 -3.70 -7.49 -7.58
CA SER A 142 -3.18 -8.17 -6.38
C SER A 142 -1.93 -8.99 -6.67
N ASN A 143 -1.81 -9.55 -7.87
CA ASN A 143 -0.78 -10.53 -8.21
C ASN A 143 0.04 -10.10 -9.44
N VAL A 144 0.76 -8.99 -9.32
CA VAL A 144 1.73 -8.51 -10.32
C VAL A 144 3.07 -8.25 -9.68
N SER A 145 4.15 -8.71 -10.33
CA SER A 145 5.54 -8.45 -9.90
C SER A 145 6.25 -7.62 -10.95
N ILE A 146 6.97 -6.58 -10.53
CA ILE A 146 7.71 -5.67 -11.40
C ILE A 146 9.12 -5.52 -10.87
N TYR A 147 10.09 -5.74 -11.75
CA TYR A 147 11.50 -5.58 -11.47
C TYR A 147 12.09 -4.65 -12.53
N LEU A 148 12.43 -3.43 -12.11
CA LEU A 148 13.15 -2.45 -12.92
C LEU A 148 14.60 -2.45 -12.48
N TYR A 149 15.49 -2.86 -13.38
CA TYR A 149 16.92 -2.95 -13.13
C TYR A 149 17.61 -1.64 -13.48
N SER A 150 18.76 -1.38 -12.85
CA SER A 150 19.50 -0.12 -12.99
C SER A 150 20.06 0.13 -14.40
N ASP A 151 20.18 -0.93 -15.19
CA ASP A 151 20.66 -0.97 -16.57
C ASP A 151 19.53 -0.83 -17.61
N GLY A 152 18.30 -0.51 -17.18
CA GLY A 152 17.17 -0.30 -18.09
C GLY A 152 16.46 -1.58 -18.52
N HIS A 153 16.67 -2.71 -17.85
CA HIS A 153 15.89 -3.92 -18.07
C HIS A 153 14.61 -3.87 -17.23
N LEU A 154 13.49 -4.32 -17.80
CA LEU A 154 12.21 -4.43 -17.11
C LEU A 154 11.68 -5.86 -17.22
N LEU A 155 11.52 -6.52 -16.07
CA LEU A 155 10.80 -7.79 -15.96
C LEU A 155 9.44 -7.52 -15.30
N VAL A 156 8.39 -7.96 -15.97
CA VAL A 156 7.03 -7.95 -15.44
C VAL A 156 6.49 -9.36 -15.43
N MET A 157 5.87 -9.75 -14.32
CA MET A 157 5.13 -11.00 -14.18
C MET A 157 3.67 -10.72 -13.83
N ASN A 158 2.76 -11.18 -14.68
CA ASN A 158 1.33 -11.13 -14.44
C ASN A 158 0.83 -12.49 -13.98
N HIS A 159 0.55 -12.63 -12.68
CA HIS A 159 0.01 -13.87 -12.11
C HIS A 159 -1.53 -13.89 -12.09
N ASN A 160 -2.18 -12.80 -12.50
CA ASN A 160 -3.64 -12.73 -12.62
C ASN A 160 -4.13 -13.59 -13.79
N SER A 161 -5.40 -13.99 -13.76
CA SER A 161 -6.03 -14.73 -14.87
C SER A 161 -6.40 -13.86 -16.07
N TYR A 162 -6.28 -12.54 -15.95
CA TYR A 162 -6.65 -11.57 -16.98
C TYR A 162 -5.45 -10.69 -17.39
N SER A 163 -5.59 -10.01 -18.52
CA SER A 163 -4.53 -9.18 -19.09
C SER A 163 -4.30 -7.89 -18.30
N LEU A 164 -3.05 -7.45 -18.28
CA LEU A 164 -2.61 -6.19 -17.70
C LEU A 164 -2.07 -5.25 -18.78
N VAL A 165 -2.17 -3.95 -18.49
CA VAL A 165 -1.47 -2.91 -19.25
C VAL A 165 -0.53 -2.20 -18.32
N ILE A 166 0.69 -1.96 -18.79
CA ILE A 166 1.71 -1.22 -18.06
C ILE A 166 2.13 -0.06 -18.93
N GLU A 167 2.04 1.13 -18.37
CA GLU A 167 2.52 2.37 -18.97
C GLU A 167 3.95 2.58 -18.49
N VAL A 168 4.86 2.82 -19.43
CA VAL A 168 6.28 3.01 -19.14
C VAL A 168 6.75 4.32 -19.75
N ASP A 169 7.25 5.22 -18.90
CA ASP A 169 7.96 6.46 -19.23
C ASP A 169 9.45 6.15 -19.43
N TYR A 170 9.97 6.37 -20.63
CA TYR A 170 11.35 6.03 -20.98
C TYR A 170 12.37 6.73 -20.08
N ARG A 171 12.17 8.02 -19.83
CA ARG A 171 13.16 8.88 -19.16
C ARG A 171 13.29 8.49 -17.70
N LYS A 172 12.16 8.28 -17.04
CA LYS A 172 12.13 7.88 -15.63
C LYS A 172 12.59 6.44 -15.43
N ALA A 173 12.20 5.54 -16.33
CA ALA A 173 12.62 4.15 -16.29
C ALA A 173 14.07 3.94 -16.78
N ARG A 174 14.76 5.02 -17.20
CA ARG A 174 16.16 5.04 -17.65
C ARG A 174 16.44 4.11 -18.84
N PHE A 175 15.46 3.98 -19.73
CA PHE A 175 15.66 3.28 -20.99
C PHE A 175 16.53 4.16 -21.91
N SER A 176 17.66 3.61 -22.39
CA SER A 176 18.63 4.32 -23.24
C SER A 176 18.34 4.23 -24.74
N GLY A 177 17.25 3.56 -25.14
CA GLY A 177 16.93 3.27 -26.53
C GLY A 177 15.52 2.70 -26.71
N LYS A 178 15.21 2.29 -27.95
CA LYS A 178 13.88 1.75 -28.28
C LYS A 178 13.66 0.43 -27.53
N PRO A 179 12.50 0.25 -26.86
CA PRO A 179 12.26 -0.93 -26.07
C PRO A 179 11.96 -2.10 -27.01
N ARG A 180 12.46 -3.28 -26.64
CA ARG A 180 12.18 -4.53 -27.34
C ARG A 180 11.83 -5.61 -26.33
N VAL A 181 10.90 -6.48 -26.71
CA VAL A 181 10.63 -7.69 -25.93
C VAL A 181 11.71 -8.72 -26.26
N VAL A 182 12.47 -9.14 -25.26
CA VAL A 182 13.52 -10.16 -25.41
C VAL A 182 13.10 -11.51 -24.82
N GLY A 183 12.00 -11.56 -24.08
CA GLY A 183 11.45 -12.78 -23.53
C GLY A 183 10.01 -12.64 -23.07
N GLY A 184 9.30 -13.78 -23.02
CA GLY A 184 7.92 -13.86 -22.56
C GLY A 184 6.87 -13.57 -23.63
N GLN A 185 5.66 -13.20 -23.19
CA GLN A 185 4.46 -13.03 -24.03
C GLN A 185 3.96 -11.57 -24.07
N ALA A 186 4.83 -10.64 -23.68
CA ALA A 186 4.57 -9.22 -23.71
C ALA A 186 4.36 -8.69 -25.14
N LYS A 187 3.47 -7.72 -25.29
CA LYS A 187 3.32 -6.91 -26.51
C LYS A 187 3.59 -5.45 -26.20
N LEU A 188 4.35 -4.79 -27.08
CA LEU A 188 4.60 -3.36 -27.01
C LEU A 188 3.58 -2.61 -27.87
N GLY A 189 3.02 -1.55 -27.32
CA GLY A 189 2.19 -0.57 -28.02
C GLY A 189 2.80 0.82 -27.86
N GLU A 190 2.53 1.70 -28.82
CA GLU A 190 2.92 3.10 -28.72
C GLU A 190 1.86 3.88 -27.95
N LEU A 191 2.29 4.73 -27.01
CA LEU A 191 1.39 5.62 -26.25
C LEU A 191 1.64 7.09 -26.61
N ALA A 192 2.91 7.50 -26.54
CA ALA A 192 3.38 8.84 -26.88
C ALA A 192 4.89 8.77 -27.22
N GLU A 193 5.46 9.88 -27.68
CA GLU A 193 6.88 9.97 -28.05
C GLU A 193 7.82 9.44 -26.95
N GLU A 194 7.48 9.70 -25.69
CA GLU A 194 8.29 9.34 -24.52
C GLU A 194 7.64 8.26 -23.64
N MET A 195 6.61 7.56 -24.15
CA MET A 195 5.93 6.50 -23.40
C MET A 195 5.52 5.32 -24.29
N PHE A 196 5.59 4.12 -23.72
CA PHE A 196 5.04 2.92 -24.36
C PHE A 196 4.08 2.17 -23.45
N LEU A 197 3.22 1.39 -24.08
CA LEU A 197 2.38 0.41 -23.42
C LEU A 197 3.02 -0.96 -23.51
N LEU A 198 2.93 -1.68 -22.41
CA LEU A 198 3.28 -3.08 -22.31
C LEU A 198 2.00 -3.85 -21.95
N GLU A 199 1.50 -4.64 -22.89
CA GLU A 199 0.36 -5.52 -22.67
C GLU A 199 0.85 -6.92 -22.32
N LEU A 200 0.42 -7.45 -21.17
CA LEU A 200 0.70 -8.82 -20.74
C LEU A 200 -0.61 -9.62 -20.66
N PRO A 201 -0.70 -10.79 -21.31
CA PRO A 201 -1.78 -11.75 -21.07
C PRO A 201 -1.88 -12.19 -19.61
N GLY A 202 -3.01 -12.78 -19.21
CA GLY A 202 -3.13 -13.47 -17.92
C GLY A 202 -2.12 -14.61 -17.79
N ARG A 203 -1.58 -14.81 -16.58
CA ARG A 203 -0.61 -15.88 -16.24
C ARG A 203 0.61 -15.88 -17.17
N SER A 204 1.21 -14.72 -17.37
CA SER A 204 2.33 -14.52 -18.29
C SER A 204 3.43 -13.65 -17.68
N TYR A 205 4.53 -13.50 -18.42
CA TYR A 205 5.59 -12.56 -18.09
C TYR A 205 6.13 -11.90 -19.35
N GLY A 206 6.90 -10.83 -19.18
CA GLY A 206 7.62 -10.13 -20.25
C GLY A 206 8.94 -9.58 -19.75
N ILE A 207 9.98 -9.69 -20.58
CA ILE A 207 11.31 -9.10 -20.35
C ILE A 207 11.57 -8.09 -21.46
N ILE A 208 11.81 -6.84 -21.08
CA ILE A 208 11.97 -5.71 -21.99
C ILE A 208 13.37 -5.13 -21.78
N GLU A 209 14.08 -4.92 -22.89
CA GLU A 209 15.41 -4.29 -22.94
C GLU A 209 15.40 -3.12 -23.92
N CYS A 210 16.40 -2.24 -23.82
CA CYS A 210 16.73 -1.32 -24.91
C CYS A 210 17.57 -2.03 -25.99
N ALA A 211 17.25 -1.75 -27.25
CA ALA A 211 18.15 -2.01 -28.38
C ALA A 211 19.26 -0.94 -28.45
#